data_AF-A0A1C4FMN3-F1
#
_entry.id   AF-A0A1C4FMN3-F1
#
_cell.length_a   1.000
_cell.length_b   1.000
_cell.length_c   1.000
_cell.angle_alpha   90.00
_cell.angle_beta   90.00
_cell.angle_gamma   90.00
#
_symmetry.space_group_name_H-M   'P 1'
#
loop_
_entity.id
_entity.type
_entity.pdbx_description
1 polymer ?
#
loop_
_entity_poly.entity_id
_entity_poly.type
_entity_poly.pdbx_seq_one_letter_code
_entity_poly.pdbx_strand_id
1 'polypeptide(L)'
;MRVDISVVQERYAKMSNEELIRYATLDAKGLTPAAQQVIAYEVDKRNLHPGIFDAVEAQNRDHSEEEIYAYCETLQGLDCPLCRKTVPLNGTFSRQVKAIIFSGHTSDTYTVACPDCLDKTSKTALHKSLLQGWWSPVGIFRTLSAIFIYLRHSKHHHDEAPSPALRQFARLHVGPLTAYRGDRRRLQSIITQ
;
A
#
# COMPACT_ATOMS: atom_id res chain seq x y z
N MET A 1 3.24 4.69 29.76
CA MET A 1 1.81 5.02 29.67
C MET A 1 1.03 3.72 29.71
N ARG A 2 0.35 3.39 30.81
CA ARG A 2 -0.50 2.19 30.88
C ARG A 2 -1.82 2.54 30.19
N VAL A 3 -2.06 1.94 29.03
CA VAL A 3 -3.35 2.06 28.34
C VAL A 3 -4.38 1.31 29.18
N ASP A 4 -5.42 1.99 29.63
CA ASP A 4 -6.54 1.36 30.32
C ASP A 4 -7.34 0.55 29.29
N ILE A 5 -7.41 -0.77 29.50
CA ILE A 5 -8.07 -1.71 28.58
C ILE A 5 -9.58 -1.39 28.48
N SER A 6 -10.18 -0.87 29.55
CA SER A 6 -11.61 -0.52 29.56
C SER A 6 -11.94 0.61 28.57
N VAL A 7 -11.06 1.62 28.47
CA VAL A 7 -11.20 2.74 27.53
C VAL A 7 -11.05 2.26 26.08
N VAL A 8 -10.16 1.30 25.84
CA VAL A 8 -9.97 0.68 24.51
C VAL A 8 -11.20 -0.12 24.10
N GLN A 9 -11.75 -0.92 25.02
CA GLN A 9 -13.00 -1.67 24.82
C GLN A 9 -14.16 -0.75 24.49
N GLU A 10 -14.37 0.31 25.27
CA GLU A 10 -15.47 1.25 25.04
C GLU A 10 -15.34 1.94 23.67
N ARG A 11 -14.11 2.31 23.28
CA ARG A 11 -13.86 2.92 21.98
C ARG A 11 -14.23 1.98 20.83
N TYR A 12 -13.77 0.74 20.84
CA TYR A 12 -14.05 -0.21 19.77
C TYR A 12 -15.52 -0.66 19.75
N ALA A 13 -16.15 -0.79 20.92
CA ALA A 13 -17.58 -1.09 21.03
C ALA A 13 -18.46 -0.02 20.36
N LYS A 14 -18.04 1.26 20.36
CA LYS A 14 -18.76 2.37 19.71
C LYS A 14 -18.52 2.46 18.20
N MET A 15 -17.53 1.78 17.65
CA MET A 15 -17.28 1.78 16.20
C MET A 15 -18.34 0.97 15.46
N SER A 16 -18.75 1.43 14.28
CA SER A 16 -19.49 0.62 13.33
C SER A 16 -18.63 -0.54 12.80
N ASN A 17 -19.26 -1.55 12.18
CA ASN A 17 -18.54 -2.68 11.59
C ASN A 17 -17.55 -2.23 10.50
N GLU A 18 -17.94 -1.25 9.69
CA GLU A 18 -17.10 -0.70 8.62
C GLU A 18 -15.88 0.03 9.19
N GLU A 19 -16.06 0.82 10.24
CA GLU A 19 -14.97 1.50 10.93
C GLU A 19 -14.01 0.52 11.60
N LEU A 20 -14.55 -0.52 12.26
CA LEU A 20 -13.74 -1.55 12.90
C LEU A 20 -12.92 -2.34 11.86
N ILE A 21 -13.55 -2.74 10.75
CA ILE A 21 -12.86 -3.43 9.64
C ILE A 21 -11.76 -2.56 9.06
N ARG A 22 -12.06 -1.29 8.77
CA ARG A 22 -11.07 -0.35 8.21
C ARG A 22 -9.89 -0.19 9.17
N TYR A 23 -10.17 0.05 10.45
CA TYR A 23 -9.15 0.21 11.48
C TYR A 23 -8.30 -1.06 11.63
N ALA A 24 -8.94 -2.23 11.77
CA ALA A 24 -8.27 -3.51 11.93
C ALA A 24 -7.39 -3.88 10.72
N THR A 25 -7.77 -3.47 9.52
CA THR A 25 -7.02 -3.81 8.29
C THR A 25 -5.95 -2.79 7.92
N LEU A 26 -6.10 -1.50 8.26
CA LEU A 26 -5.19 -0.44 7.79
C LEU A 26 -4.38 0.23 8.91
N ASP A 27 -4.93 0.34 10.12
CA ASP A 27 -4.44 1.24 11.17
C ASP A 27 -4.10 0.52 12.48
N ALA A 28 -3.98 -0.81 12.45
CA ALA A 28 -3.82 -1.64 13.65
C ALA A 28 -2.35 -1.80 14.09
N LYS A 29 -1.40 -1.19 13.38
CA LYS A 29 0.04 -1.29 13.67
C LYS A 29 0.41 -0.57 14.98
N GLY A 30 1.23 -1.23 15.81
CA GLY A 30 1.71 -0.70 17.09
C GLY A 30 0.76 -0.96 18.26
N LEU A 31 -0.25 -1.81 18.08
CA LEU A 31 -1.17 -2.19 19.14
C LEU A 31 -0.51 -3.15 20.13
N THR A 32 -0.78 -2.94 21.42
CA THR A 32 -0.36 -3.87 22.47
C THR A 32 -1.12 -5.20 22.34
N PRO A 33 -0.54 -6.34 22.79
CA PRO A 33 -1.24 -7.62 22.75
C PRO A 33 -2.61 -7.59 23.43
N ALA A 34 -2.75 -6.83 24.53
CA ALA A 34 -4.03 -6.63 25.21
C ALA A 34 -5.06 -5.91 24.33
N ALA A 35 -4.66 -4.88 23.57
CA ALA A 35 -5.57 -4.18 22.66
C ALA A 35 -5.96 -5.06 21.46
N GLN A 36 -5.05 -5.91 20.97
CA GLN A 36 -5.35 -6.88 19.91
C GLN A 36 -6.41 -7.89 20.35
N GLN A 37 -6.34 -8.38 21.60
CA GLN A 37 -7.36 -9.28 22.16
C GLN A 37 -8.75 -8.63 22.24
N VAL A 38 -8.81 -7.33 22.52
CA VAL A 38 -10.09 -6.59 22.49
C VAL A 38 -10.68 -6.58 21.08
N ILE A 39 -9.86 -6.38 20.05
CA ILE A 39 -10.33 -6.44 18.66
C ILE A 39 -10.79 -7.86 18.32
N ALA A 40 -10.05 -8.89 18.74
CA ALA A 40 -10.45 -10.28 18.55
C ALA A 40 -11.85 -10.56 19.13
N TYR A 41 -12.09 -10.08 20.36
CA TYR A 41 -13.38 -10.21 21.01
C TYR A 41 -14.50 -9.48 20.24
N GLU A 42 -14.26 -8.25 19.77
CA GLU A 42 -15.27 -7.50 19.00
C GLU A 42 -15.51 -8.09 17.60
N VAL A 43 -14.50 -8.68 16.96
CA VAL A 43 -14.62 -9.42 15.68
C VAL A 43 -15.51 -10.65 15.86
N ASP A 44 -15.27 -11.45 16.91
CA ASP A 44 -16.03 -12.66 17.22
C ASP A 44 -17.48 -12.33 17.63
N LYS A 45 -17.65 -11.39 18.57
CA LYS A 45 -18.96 -10.91 19.04
C LYS A 45 -19.88 -10.44 17.91
N ARG A 46 -19.29 -9.87 16.85
CA ARG A 46 -20.02 -9.32 15.69
C ARG A 46 -20.07 -10.28 14.50
N ASN A 47 -19.54 -11.50 14.65
CA ASN A 47 -19.46 -12.53 13.61
C ASN A 47 -18.82 -11.99 12.31
N LEU A 48 -17.74 -11.20 12.46
CA LEU A 48 -16.99 -10.67 11.32
C LEU A 48 -16.04 -11.73 10.75
N HIS A 49 -15.58 -11.51 9.52
CA HIS A 49 -14.69 -12.45 8.84
C HIS A 49 -13.41 -12.67 9.67
N PRO A 50 -12.98 -13.93 9.92
CA PRO A 50 -11.86 -14.22 10.80
C PRO A 50 -10.54 -13.60 10.32
N GLY A 51 -10.36 -13.47 9.00
CA GLY A 51 -9.19 -12.81 8.41
C GLY A 51 -8.99 -11.35 8.87
N ILE A 52 -10.02 -10.68 9.40
CA ILE A 52 -9.87 -9.33 9.96
C ILE A 52 -8.97 -9.34 11.20
N PHE A 53 -9.04 -10.38 12.03
CA PHE A 53 -8.15 -10.52 13.17
C PHE A 53 -6.72 -10.89 12.71
N ASP A 54 -6.60 -11.81 11.74
CA ASP A 54 -5.30 -12.18 11.15
C ASP A 54 -4.57 -10.95 10.59
N ALA A 55 -5.30 -9.98 10.03
CA ALA A 55 -4.74 -8.73 9.56
C ALA A 55 -4.16 -7.85 10.68
N VAL A 56 -4.78 -7.85 11.86
CA VAL A 56 -4.27 -7.13 13.04
C VAL A 56 -2.97 -7.77 13.51
N GLU A 57 -2.94 -9.10 13.60
CA GLU A 57 -1.73 -9.83 13.99
C GLU A 57 -0.61 -9.60 12.98
N ALA A 58 -0.91 -9.69 11.68
CA ALA A 58 0.07 -9.48 10.62
C ALA A 58 0.67 -8.06 10.66
N GLN A 59 -0.11 -7.02 10.94
CA GLN A 59 0.43 -5.66 11.05
C GLN A 59 1.36 -5.43 12.26
N ASN A 60 1.30 -6.29 13.28
CA ASN A 60 2.05 -6.13 14.53
C ASN A 60 3.23 -7.10 14.68
N ARG A 61 3.46 -7.98 13.69
CA ARG A 61 4.61 -8.88 13.65
C ARG A 61 5.56 -8.54 12.50
N ASP A 62 6.76 -9.06 12.60
CA ASP A 62 7.71 -9.02 11.49
C ASP A 62 7.35 -10.10 10.45
N HIS A 63 7.60 -9.77 9.19
CA HIS A 63 7.37 -10.65 8.06
C HIS A 63 8.69 -11.09 7.43
N SER A 64 8.78 -12.37 7.09
CA SER A 64 9.92 -12.89 6.35
C SER A 64 9.84 -12.46 4.88
N GLU A 65 10.97 -12.50 4.17
CA GLU A 65 10.98 -12.15 2.73
C GLU A 65 10.12 -13.13 1.91
N GLU A 66 10.04 -14.40 2.32
CA GLU A 66 9.22 -15.43 1.68
C GLU A 66 7.72 -15.12 1.82
N GLU A 67 7.28 -14.64 2.99
CA GLU A 67 5.89 -14.23 3.18
C GLU A 67 5.53 -13.03 2.29
N ILE A 68 6.42 -12.04 2.21
CA ILE A 68 6.24 -10.89 1.31
C ILE A 68 6.24 -11.34 -0.15
N TYR A 69 7.06 -12.33 -0.50
CA TYR A 69 7.08 -12.89 -1.85
C TYR A 69 5.76 -13.57 -2.20
N ALA A 70 5.18 -14.37 -1.29
CA ALA A 70 3.87 -15.00 -1.50
C ALA A 70 2.74 -13.98 -1.69
N TYR A 71 2.78 -12.86 -0.97
CA TYR A 71 1.86 -11.74 -1.22
C TYR A 71 2.07 -11.13 -2.60
N CYS A 72 3.33 -10.97 -3.03
CA CYS A 72 3.63 -10.48 -4.36
C CYS A 72 3.09 -11.42 -5.43
N GLU A 73 3.32 -12.73 -5.35
CA GLU A 73 2.80 -13.72 -6.31
C GLU A 73 1.27 -13.63 -6.42
N THR A 74 0.58 -13.49 -5.28
CA THR A 74 -0.87 -13.27 -5.26
C THR A 74 -1.26 -12.01 -6.03
N LEU A 75 -0.53 -10.90 -5.83
CA LEU A 75 -0.76 -9.65 -6.56
C LEU A 75 -0.42 -9.76 -8.05
N GLN A 76 0.63 -10.49 -8.43
CA GLN A 76 1.02 -10.69 -9.82
C GLN A 76 -0.06 -11.42 -10.62
N GLY A 77 -0.83 -12.31 -9.98
CA GLY A 77 -1.93 -13.03 -10.59
C GLY A 77 -3.22 -12.21 -10.76
N LEU A 78 -3.30 -10.98 -10.26
CA LEU A 78 -4.48 -10.12 -10.39
C LEU A 78 -4.57 -9.47 -11.78
N ASP A 79 -5.74 -8.93 -12.12
CA ASP A 79 -5.93 -8.22 -13.38
C ASP A 79 -5.36 -6.81 -13.28
N CYS A 80 -4.76 -6.30 -14.36
CA CYS A 80 -4.20 -4.96 -14.34
C CYS A 80 -5.30 -3.91 -14.07
N PRO A 81 -5.19 -3.07 -13.04
CA PRO A 81 -6.26 -2.12 -12.69
C PRO A 81 -6.43 -1.02 -13.76
N LEU A 82 -5.41 -0.78 -14.59
CA LEU A 82 -5.39 0.28 -15.59
C LEU A 82 -5.87 -0.17 -16.98
N CYS A 83 -5.60 -1.41 -17.38
CA CYS A 83 -5.96 -1.92 -18.72
C CYS A 83 -6.72 -3.26 -18.72
N ARG A 84 -6.98 -3.84 -17.55
CA ARG A 84 -7.72 -5.10 -17.34
C ARG A 84 -7.12 -6.34 -18.02
N LYS A 85 -5.89 -6.26 -18.52
CA LYS A 85 -5.17 -7.42 -19.04
C LYS A 85 -4.75 -8.33 -17.89
N THR A 86 -4.86 -9.64 -18.11
CA THR A 86 -4.35 -10.69 -17.22
C THR A 86 -2.93 -11.04 -17.66
N VAL A 87 -1.97 -10.26 -17.18
CA VAL A 87 -0.53 -10.50 -17.34
C VAL A 87 0.12 -10.29 -15.97
N PRO A 88 1.28 -10.92 -15.67
CA PRO A 88 1.94 -10.75 -14.40
C PRO A 88 2.10 -9.26 -14.05
N LEU A 89 1.48 -8.84 -12.94
CA LEU A 89 1.61 -7.46 -12.48
C LEU A 89 3.00 -7.23 -11.90
N ASN A 90 3.42 -5.98 -11.89
CA ASN A 90 4.60 -5.55 -11.15
C ASN A 90 4.32 -4.23 -10.43
N GLY A 91 5.29 -3.75 -9.67
CA GLY A 91 5.19 -2.50 -8.92
C GLY A 91 6.16 -1.45 -9.44
N THR A 92 5.79 -0.18 -9.32
CA THR A 92 6.70 0.96 -9.46
C THR A 92 6.49 1.98 -8.35
N PHE A 93 7.51 2.79 -8.11
CA PHE A 93 7.41 3.97 -7.26
C PHE A 93 7.64 5.20 -8.13
N SER A 94 6.67 6.12 -8.11
CA SER A 94 6.74 7.35 -8.90
C SER A 94 6.62 8.58 -8.01
N ARG A 95 7.45 9.59 -8.32
CA ARG A 95 7.41 10.91 -7.70
C ARG A 95 7.03 11.94 -8.74
N GLN A 96 5.94 12.66 -8.50
CA GLN A 96 5.55 13.81 -9.28
C GLN A 96 5.90 15.10 -8.52
N VAL A 97 6.59 16.03 -9.17
CA VAL A 97 6.97 17.32 -8.61
C VAL A 97 6.14 18.43 -9.24
N LYS A 98 5.53 19.27 -8.41
CA LYS A 98 4.89 20.52 -8.82
C LYS A 98 5.47 21.66 -7.99
N ALA A 99 6.24 22.53 -8.61
CA ALA A 99 6.87 23.65 -7.97
C ALA A 99 6.58 24.93 -8.74
N ILE A 100 6.12 25.98 -8.04
CA ILE A 100 5.82 27.29 -8.61
C ILE A 100 6.40 28.34 -7.66
N ILE A 101 7.38 29.09 -8.14
CA ILE A 101 8.02 30.24 -7.48
C ILE A 101 8.60 29.92 -6.08
N PHE A 102 7.77 29.98 -5.03
CA PHE A 102 8.18 29.76 -3.63
C PHE A 102 7.53 28.53 -2.99
N SER A 103 6.62 27.84 -3.68
CA SER A 103 5.99 26.62 -3.18
C SER A 103 6.38 25.42 -4.03
N GLY A 104 6.56 24.27 -3.38
CA GLY A 104 6.82 23.00 -4.03
C GLY A 104 6.08 21.89 -3.32
N HIS A 105 5.36 21.09 -4.08
CA HIS A 105 4.70 19.88 -3.63
C HIS A 105 5.24 18.66 -4.38
N THR A 106 5.35 17.54 -3.66
CA THR A 106 5.69 16.23 -4.21
C THR A 106 4.54 15.28 -3.94
N SER A 107 4.21 14.45 -4.92
CA SER A 107 3.28 13.34 -4.76
C SER A 107 4.05 12.05 -5.03
N ASP A 108 4.11 11.21 -4.00
CA ASP A 108 4.82 9.94 -4.02
C ASP A 108 3.79 8.81 -4.00
N THR A 109 3.90 7.87 -4.95
CA THR A 109 2.89 6.82 -5.14
C THR A 109 3.56 5.50 -5.48
N TYR A 110 3.08 4.41 -4.85
CA TYR A 110 3.34 3.05 -5.30
C TYR A 110 2.19 2.63 -6.20
N THR A 111 2.51 2.14 -7.39
CA THR A 111 1.50 1.67 -8.36
C THR A 111 1.77 0.22 -8.70
N VAL A 112 0.73 -0.61 -8.65
CA VAL A 112 0.77 -2.01 -9.09
C VAL A 112 -0.01 -2.13 -10.39
N ALA A 113 0.66 -2.53 -11.47
CA ALA A 113 0.05 -2.66 -12.80
C ALA A 113 0.88 -3.57 -13.70
N CYS A 114 0.39 -3.85 -14.91
CA CYS A 114 1.20 -4.54 -15.91
C CYS A 114 2.39 -3.67 -16.38
N PRO A 115 3.46 -4.28 -16.91
CA PRO A 115 4.68 -3.55 -17.29
C PRO A 115 4.44 -2.35 -18.23
N ASP A 116 3.61 -2.53 -19.27
CA ASP A 116 3.25 -1.47 -20.21
C ASP A 116 2.59 -0.25 -19.52
N CYS A 117 1.74 -0.52 -18.53
CA CYS A 117 1.06 0.52 -17.78
C CYS A 117 2.01 1.22 -16.80
N LEU A 118 2.92 0.48 -16.16
CA LEU A 118 3.95 1.06 -15.29
C LEU A 118 4.89 1.99 -16.06
N ASP A 119 5.28 1.62 -17.28
CA ASP A 119 6.08 2.47 -18.17
C ASP A 119 5.35 3.78 -18.48
N LYS A 120 4.06 3.71 -18.85
CA LYS A 120 3.24 4.90 -19.14
C LYS A 120 3.09 5.79 -17.90
N THR A 121 2.77 5.21 -16.75
CA THR A 121 2.60 5.95 -15.49
C THR A 121 3.89 6.63 -15.08
N SER A 122 5.02 5.91 -15.11
CA SER A 122 6.33 6.45 -14.74
C SER A 122 6.80 7.55 -15.70
N LYS A 123 6.62 7.37 -17.01
CA LYS A 123 6.92 8.42 -18.02
C LYS A 123 6.03 9.64 -17.85
N THR A 124 4.77 9.46 -17.48
CA THR A 124 3.83 10.56 -17.24
C THR A 124 4.22 11.36 -16.00
N ALA A 125 4.55 10.68 -14.90
CA ALA A 125 5.04 11.32 -13.67
C ALA A 125 6.34 12.10 -13.93
N LEU A 126 7.26 11.52 -14.70
CA LEU A 126 8.49 12.19 -15.13
C LEU A 126 8.20 13.43 -15.97
N HIS A 127 7.37 13.32 -17.01
CA HIS A 127 7.01 14.48 -17.86
C HIS A 127 6.38 15.60 -17.05
N LYS A 128 5.44 15.29 -16.15
CA LYS A 128 4.83 16.29 -15.27
C LYS A 128 5.87 16.96 -14.39
N SER A 129 6.78 16.20 -13.78
CA SER A 129 7.89 16.75 -12.99
C SER A 129 8.82 17.64 -13.83
N LEU A 130 9.14 17.24 -15.07
CA LEU A 130 9.98 18.02 -15.97
C LEU A 130 9.30 19.31 -16.46
N LEU A 131 7.98 19.36 -16.55
CA LEU A 131 7.25 20.56 -16.95
C LEU A 131 6.98 21.51 -15.78
N GLN A 132 6.74 20.95 -14.59
CA GLN A 132 6.21 21.71 -13.45
C GLN A 132 7.22 21.85 -12.31
N GLY A 133 8.37 21.19 -12.38
CA GLY A 133 9.32 21.14 -11.27
C GLY A 133 10.39 22.21 -11.27
N TRP A 134 10.69 22.88 -12.40
CA TRP A 134 11.86 23.78 -12.49
C TRP A 134 11.61 25.23 -12.09
N TRP A 135 10.38 25.59 -11.74
CA TRP A 135 10.00 26.98 -11.46
C TRP A 135 10.38 27.46 -10.05
N SER A 136 11.23 26.74 -9.32
CA SER A 136 11.83 27.17 -8.06
C SER A 136 13.16 26.44 -7.77
N PRO A 137 14.10 27.01 -6.99
CA PRO A 137 15.35 26.33 -6.64
C PRO A 137 15.13 24.97 -5.97
N VAL A 138 14.17 24.90 -5.04
CA VAL A 138 13.77 23.64 -4.37
C VAL A 138 13.18 22.65 -5.39
N GLY A 139 12.44 23.16 -6.37
CA GLY A 139 11.87 22.38 -7.45
C GLY A 139 12.92 21.72 -8.34
N ILE A 140 14.03 22.41 -8.66
CA ILE A 140 15.16 21.86 -9.42
C ILE A 140 15.69 20.60 -8.74
N PHE A 141 16.06 20.69 -7.46
CA PHE A 141 16.57 19.54 -6.70
C PHE A 141 15.56 18.39 -6.62
N ARG A 142 14.27 18.71 -6.41
CA ARG A 142 13.21 17.69 -6.36
C ARG A 142 13.00 17.02 -7.72
N THR A 143 13.13 17.76 -8.81
CA THR A 143 12.98 17.22 -10.17
C THR A 143 14.13 16.27 -10.51
N LEU A 144 15.36 16.63 -10.14
CA LEU A 144 16.50 15.71 -10.23
C LEU A 144 16.25 14.42 -9.42
N SER A 145 15.68 14.53 -8.21
CA SER A 145 15.29 13.35 -7.42
C SER A 145 14.24 12.49 -8.13
N ALA A 146 13.27 13.10 -8.82
CA ALA A 146 12.23 12.39 -9.57
C ALA A 146 12.78 11.67 -10.81
N ILE A 147 13.75 12.27 -11.50
CA ILE A 147 14.50 11.61 -12.59
C ILE A 147 15.24 10.39 -12.06
N PHE A 148 15.95 10.52 -10.94
CA PHE A 148 16.66 9.39 -10.34
C PHE A 148 15.70 8.25 -9.93
N ILE A 149 14.56 8.59 -9.30
CA ILE A 149 13.51 7.63 -8.96
C ILE A 149 13.00 6.91 -10.22
N TYR A 150 12.70 7.65 -11.28
CA TYR A 150 12.28 7.07 -12.56
C TYR A 150 13.31 6.05 -13.07
N LEU A 151 14.59 6.43 -13.15
CA LEU A 151 15.65 5.54 -13.66
C LEU A 151 15.84 4.31 -12.78
N ARG A 152 15.74 4.47 -11.45
CA ARG A 152 15.88 3.37 -10.48
C ARG A 152 14.77 2.35 -10.60
N HIS A 153 13.51 2.78 -10.77
CA HIS A 153 12.35 1.89 -10.72
C HIS A 153 11.91 1.39 -12.10
N SER A 154 12.09 2.17 -13.16
CA SER A 154 11.64 1.80 -14.52
C SER A 154 12.31 0.55 -15.08
N LYS A 155 13.58 0.32 -14.73
CA LYS A 155 14.31 -0.88 -15.14
C LYS A 155 13.72 -2.20 -14.61
N HIS A 156 12.89 -2.14 -13.57
CA HIS A 156 12.31 -3.32 -12.92
C HIS A 156 10.86 -3.61 -13.36
N HIS A 157 10.28 -2.81 -14.27
CA HIS A 157 8.88 -2.99 -14.67
C HIS A 157 8.62 -4.33 -15.36
N HIS A 158 9.61 -4.83 -16.09
CA HIS A 158 9.54 -6.04 -16.91
C HIS A 158 10.24 -7.24 -16.26
N ASP A 159 10.69 -7.11 -15.01
CA ASP A 159 11.28 -8.23 -14.29
C ASP A 159 10.19 -9.31 -14.05
N GLU A 160 10.53 -10.57 -14.26
CA GLU A 160 9.66 -11.70 -13.91
C GLU A 160 9.44 -11.78 -12.39
N ALA A 161 10.52 -11.57 -11.64
CA ALA A 161 10.46 -11.50 -10.19
C ALA A 161 9.77 -10.21 -9.72
N PRO A 162 9.03 -10.25 -8.59
CA PRO A 162 8.47 -9.07 -7.95
C PRO A 162 9.49 -7.95 -7.78
N SER A 163 9.19 -6.77 -8.35
CA SER A 163 10.06 -5.61 -8.24
C SER A 163 10.20 -5.17 -6.78
N PRO A 164 11.28 -4.44 -6.43
CA PRO A 164 11.41 -3.86 -5.10
C PRO A 164 10.21 -2.99 -4.69
N ALA A 165 9.58 -2.31 -5.65
CA ALA A 165 8.39 -1.50 -5.40
C ALA A 165 7.14 -2.34 -5.15
N LEU A 166 6.98 -3.49 -5.82
CA LEU A 166 5.88 -4.41 -5.52
C LEU A 166 6.02 -5.00 -4.11
N ARG A 167 7.23 -5.42 -3.73
CA ARG A 167 7.51 -5.90 -2.37
C ARG A 167 7.21 -4.84 -1.32
N GLN A 168 7.62 -3.60 -1.58
CA GLN A 168 7.33 -2.51 -0.67
C GLN A 168 5.83 -2.20 -0.59
N PHE A 169 5.10 -2.25 -1.72
CA PHE A 169 3.65 -2.12 -1.72
C PHE A 169 3.00 -3.23 -0.87
N ALA A 170 3.44 -4.48 -1.03
CA ALA A 170 2.96 -5.61 -0.23
C ALA A 170 3.22 -5.41 1.27
N ARG A 171 4.42 -4.95 1.66
CA ARG A 171 4.76 -4.61 3.06
C ARG A 171 3.86 -3.53 3.65
N LEU A 172 3.52 -2.50 2.87
CA LEU A 172 2.65 -1.42 3.30
C LEU A 172 1.19 -1.85 3.44
N HIS A 173 0.78 -2.91 2.74
CA HIS A 173 -0.61 -3.40 2.67
C HIS A 173 -0.77 -4.82 3.22
N VAL A 174 0.12 -5.28 4.11
CA VAL A 174 0.04 -6.62 4.71
C VAL A 174 -1.31 -6.87 5.37
N GLY A 175 -1.85 -5.88 6.09
CA GLY A 175 -3.15 -5.99 6.76
C GLY A 175 -4.28 -6.39 5.79
N PRO A 176 -4.63 -5.58 4.78
CA PRO A 176 -5.70 -5.94 3.85
C PRO A 176 -5.36 -7.16 2.98
N LEU A 177 -4.09 -7.41 2.65
CA LEU A 177 -3.66 -8.61 1.91
C LEU A 177 -3.87 -9.90 2.71
N THR A 178 -3.69 -9.83 4.04
CA THR A 178 -3.96 -10.95 4.95
C THR A 178 -5.46 -11.13 5.14
N ALA A 179 -6.20 -10.05 5.41
CA ALA A 179 -7.64 -10.11 5.66
C ALA A 179 -8.46 -10.70 4.51
N TYR A 180 -8.04 -10.41 3.28
CA TYR A 180 -8.75 -10.80 2.07
C TYR A 180 -8.03 -11.90 1.30
N ARG A 181 -7.16 -12.66 1.96
CA ARG A 181 -6.51 -13.83 1.37
C ARG A 181 -7.59 -14.80 0.86
N GLY A 182 -7.58 -15.05 -0.45
CA GLY A 182 -8.57 -15.89 -1.13
C GLY A 182 -9.76 -15.14 -1.76
N ASP A 183 -10.00 -13.87 -1.42
CA ASP A 183 -11.01 -13.04 -2.08
C ASP A 183 -10.37 -12.17 -3.17
N ARG A 184 -10.34 -12.70 -4.40
CA ARG A 184 -9.78 -12.00 -5.56
C ARG A 184 -10.39 -10.61 -5.78
N ARG A 185 -11.69 -10.42 -5.54
CA ARG A 185 -12.36 -9.13 -5.80
C ARG A 185 -11.90 -8.07 -4.81
N ARG A 186 -11.79 -8.43 -3.53
CA ARG A 186 -11.26 -7.50 -2.51
C ARG A 186 -9.78 -7.22 -2.71
N LEU A 187 -8.97 -8.22 -3.07
CA LEU A 187 -7.57 -8.01 -3.40
C LEU A 187 -7.40 -7.06 -4.61
N GLN A 188 -8.24 -7.20 -5.63
CA GLN A 188 -8.25 -6.28 -6.78
C GLN A 188 -8.55 -4.83 -6.36
N SER A 189 -9.43 -4.62 -5.38
CA SER A 189 -9.77 -3.28 -4.88
C SER A 189 -8.60 -2.56 -4.20
N ILE A 190 -7.63 -3.31 -3.64
CA ILE A 190 -6.44 -2.74 -2.98
C ILE A 190 -5.53 -2.07 -4.00
N ILE A 191 -5.35 -2.69 -5.18
CA ILE A 191 -4.44 -2.19 -6.23
C ILE A 191 -5.08 -1.18 -7.19
N THR A 192 -6.38 -0.92 -7.05
CA THR A 192 -7.12 0.02 -7.94
C THR A 192 -7.13 1.45 -7.39
N GLN A 193 -6.46 1.70 -6.26
CA GLN A 193 -6.42 2.99 -5.56
C GLN A 193 -5.48 4.01 -6.22
#